data_AF-A0A059LB96-F1
#
_entry.id   AF-A0A059LB96-F1
#
_cell.length_a   1.000
_cell.length_b   1.000
_cell.length_c   1.000
_cell.angle_alpha   90.00
_cell.angle_beta   90.00
_cell.angle_gamma   90.00
#
_symmetry.space_group_name_H-M   'P 1'
#
loop_
_entity.id
_entity.type
_entity.pdbx_description
1 polymer ?
#
loop_
_entity_poly.entity_id
_entity_poly.type
_entity_poly.pdbx_seq_one_letter_code
_entity_poly.pdbx_strand_id
1 'polypeptide(L)'
;MTYEAMSARAAAALGLDHPLKVRFTLQNLYTGLPRPQPVKWTGCGSLEDLLRVGAGASGEDGAAALPLLYYEVLDMPLPELEQHVTLRVHWHGADGEERTVHDVRLLKEAKVSELLAVVGEAVRRAAAAEGRDADRTDKADKAPPSLEPPPPDALLRLVEVY
;
A
#
# COMPACT_ATOMS: atom_id res chain seq x y z
N MET A 1 -7.76 25.93 10.18
CA MET A 1 -8.00 25.19 8.92
C MET A 1 -8.33 23.75 9.24
N THR A 2 -9.35 23.16 8.59
CA THR A 2 -9.70 21.74 8.71
C THR A 2 -8.84 20.88 7.78
N TYR A 3 -8.84 19.57 8.00
CA TYR A 3 -8.16 18.60 7.11
C TYR A 3 -8.60 18.75 5.65
N GLU A 4 -9.90 18.87 5.41
CA GLU A 4 -10.48 19.04 4.06
C GLU A 4 -10.00 20.33 3.38
N ALA A 5 -9.89 21.43 4.13
CA ALA A 5 -9.39 22.68 3.56
C ALA A 5 -7.90 22.57 3.17
N MET A 6 -7.10 21.82 3.93
CA MET A 6 -5.70 21.56 3.58
C MET A 6 -5.58 20.63 2.38
N SER A 7 -6.34 19.53 2.39
CA SER A 7 -6.31 18.54 1.32
C SER A 7 -6.80 19.14 0.00
N ALA A 8 -7.83 20.00 0.03
CA ALA A 8 -8.27 20.75 -1.15
C ALA A 8 -7.20 21.70 -1.69
N ARG A 9 -6.50 22.43 -0.82
CA ARG A 9 -5.39 23.29 -1.24
C ARG A 9 -4.21 22.50 -1.80
N ALA A 10 -3.86 21.38 -1.18
CA ALA A 10 -2.80 20.50 -1.66
C ALA A 10 -3.16 19.86 -3.01
N ALA A 11 -4.38 19.34 -3.15
CA ALA A 11 -4.89 18.79 -4.39
C ALA A 11 -4.93 19.82 -5.51
N ALA A 12 -5.38 21.05 -5.24
CA ALA A 12 -5.36 22.14 -6.21
C ALA A 12 -3.93 22.50 -6.65
N ALA A 13 -2.97 22.52 -5.72
CA ALA A 13 -1.57 22.78 -6.03
C ALA A 13 -0.90 21.64 -6.82
N LEU A 14 -1.36 20.40 -6.62
CA LEU A 14 -0.86 19.19 -7.29
C LEU A 14 -1.64 18.83 -8.57
N GLY A 15 -2.73 19.53 -8.88
CA GLY A 15 -3.59 19.23 -10.04
C GLY A 15 -4.37 17.92 -9.92
N LEU A 16 -4.71 17.50 -8.70
CA LEU A 16 -5.45 16.25 -8.46
C LEU A 16 -6.95 16.43 -8.71
N ASP A 17 -7.59 15.35 -9.16
CA ASP A 17 -9.03 15.30 -9.46
C ASP A 17 -9.91 15.29 -8.21
N HIS A 18 -9.39 14.82 -7.07
CA HIS A 18 -10.13 14.74 -5.83
C HIS A 18 -9.31 15.22 -4.62
N PRO A 19 -9.86 16.08 -3.74
CA PRO A 19 -9.13 16.65 -2.61
C PRO A 19 -8.64 15.60 -1.60
N LEU A 20 -9.40 14.53 -1.39
CA LEU A 20 -9.06 13.44 -0.46
C LEU A 20 -8.17 12.35 -1.06
N LYS A 21 -7.56 12.58 -2.23
CA LYS A 21 -6.46 11.74 -2.73
C LYS A 21 -5.11 12.17 -2.19
N VAL A 22 -5.07 13.08 -1.22
CA VAL A 22 -3.85 13.46 -0.51
C VAL A 22 -3.93 12.96 0.91
N ARG A 23 -2.93 12.17 1.32
CA ARG A 23 -2.73 11.71 2.68
C ARG A 23 -1.59 12.49 3.32
N PHE A 24 -1.79 12.95 4.56
CA PHE A 24 -0.77 13.69 5.30
C PHE A 24 -0.14 12.84 6.41
N THR A 25 1.16 13.00 6.62
CA THR A 25 1.93 12.31 7.65
C THR A 25 2.83 13.31 8.36
N LEU A 26 2.73 13.36 9.69
CA LEU A 26 3.59 14.22 10.51
C LEU A 26 5.03 13.71 10.51
N GLN A 27 5.99 14.62 10.61
CA GLN A 27 7.36 14.27 10.94
C GLN A 27 7.46 13.77 12.39
N ASN A 28 8.32 12.78 12.61
CA ASN A 28 8.80 12.38 13.92
C ASN A 28 9.98 13.29 14.29
N LEU A 29 9.82 14.11 15.34
CA LEU A 29 10.87 15.05 15.76
C LEU A 29 12.16 14.39 16.24
N TYR A 30 12.09 13.14 16.70
CA TYR A 30 13.27 12.41 17.18
C TYR A 30 14.13 11.85 16.04
N THR A 31 13.49 11.42 14.95
CA THR A 31 14.18 10.74 13.83
C THR A 31 14.25 11.59 12.57
N GLY A 32 13.48 12.67 12.48
CA GLY A 32 13.30 13.44 11.24
C GLY A 32 12.49 12.72 10.16
N LEU A 33 12.13 11.46 10.35
CA LEU A 33 11.39 10.65 9.37
C LEU A 33 9.87 10.86 9.50
N PRO A 34 9.09 10.58 8.44
CA PRO A 34 7.63 10.52 8.55
C PRO A 34 7.22 9.53 9.65
N ARG A 35 6.20 9.87 10.44
CA ARG A 35 5.62 8.93 11.40
C ARG A 35 5.03 7.72 10.66
N PRO A 36 5.08 6.52 11.25
CA PRO A 36 4.57 5.31 10.60
C PRO A 36 3.05 5.38 10.36
N GLN A 37 2.32 6.06 11.24
CA GLN A 37 0.88 6.21 11.09
C GLN A 37 0.55 7.57 10.46
N PRO A 38 -0.12 7.58 9.31
CA PRO A 38 -0.62 8.80 8.71
C PRO A 38 -1.73 9.41 9.55
N VAL A 39 -1.97 10.69 9.34
CA VAL A 39 -3.04 11.44 10.00
C VAL A 39 -4.39 10.94 9.47
N LYS A 40 -5.26 10.50 10.39
CA LYS A 40 -6.65 10.16 10.08
C LYS A 40 -7.41 11.40 9.59
N TRP A 41 -8.16 11.24 8.51
CA TRP A 41 -8.99 12.33 7.99
C TRP A 41 -10.26 12.54 8.84
N THR A 42 -10.83 11.47 9.40
CA THR A 42 -11.93 11.50 10.37
C THR A 42 -11.39 11.72 11.79
N GLY A 43 -11.50 12.94 12.29
CA GLY A 43 -11.12 13.28 13.68
C GLY A 43 -9.95 14.26 13.82
N CYS A 44 -9.38 14.74 12.71
CA CYS A 44 -8.49 15.91 12.76
C CYS A 44 -9.33 17.18 12.87
N GLY A 45 -9.41 17.76 14.09
CA GLY A 45 -10.18 18.99 14.34
C GLY A 45 -9.62 20.20 13.61
N SER A 46 -8.35 20.53 13.86
CA SER A 46 -7.68 21.64 13.19
C SER A 46 -6.21 21.32 12.85
N LEU A 47 -5.68 21.98 11.82
CA LEU A 47 -4.25 21.97 11.51
C LEU A 47 -3.42 22.36 12.73
N GLU A 48 -3.86 23.34 13.52
CA GLU A 48 -3.12 23.78 14.71
C GLU A 48 -3.01 22.66 15.74
N ASP A 49 -4.07 21.87 15.94
CA ASP A 49 -4.03 20.70 16.82
C ASP A 49 -3.10 19.62 16.26
N LEU A 50 -3.13 19.40 14.95
CA LEU A 50 -2.26 18.44 14.26
C LEU A 50 -0.78 18.81 14.39
N LEU A 51 -0.45 20.09 14.24
CA LEU A 51 0.91 20.60 14.41
C LEU A 51 1.32 20.61 15.88
N ARG A 52 0.40 20.84 16.82
CA ARG A 52 0.66 20.77 18.27
C ARG A 52 0.98 19.36 18.75
N VAL A 53 0.35 18.34 18.17
CA VAL A 53 0.68 16.91 18.43
C VAL A 53 2.02 16.51 17.80
N GLY A 54 2.39 17.18 16.71
CA GLY A 54 3.70 17.06 16.05
C GLY A 54 4.83 17.70 16.84
N ALA A 55 4.58 18.90 17.37
CA ALA A 55 5.45 19.67 18.24
C ALA A 55 5.46 19.05 19.64
N GLY A 56 6.37 18.11 19.90
CA GLY A 56 6.54 17.53 21.24
C GLY A 56 6.64 18.61 22.32
N ALA A 57 6.05 18.35 23.49
CA ALA A 57 6.19 19.23 24.64
C ALA A 57 7.65 19.23 25.14
N SER A 58 8.45 20.23 24.74
CA SER A 58 9.69 20.72 25.36
C SER A 58 10.38 21.68 24.36
N GLY A 59 11.00 22.79 24.73
CA GLY A 59 11.36 23.32 26.04
C GLY A 59 11.54 24.84 25.97
N GLU A 60 12.26 25.35 26.96
CA GLU A 60 12.31 26.74 27.45
C GLU A 60 12.98 27.74 26.47
N ASP A 61 13.51 27.23 25.36
CA ASP A 61 14.12 27.99 24.28
C ASP A 61 13.18 27.98 23.06
N GLY A 62 12.49 29.09 22.81
CA GLY A 62 11.38 29.25 21.85
C GLY A 62 11.66 29.03 20.35
N ALA A 63 12.59 28.15 19.98
CA ALA A 63 12.75 27.65 18.62
C ALA A 63 11.84 26.44 18.39
N ALA A 64 10.55 26.68 18.21
CA ALA A 64 9.64 25.66 17.71
C ALA A 64 10.13 25.20 16.32
N ALA A 65 10.70 23.99 16.25
CA ALA A 65 10.99 23.35 14.97
C ALA A 65 9.69 23.35 14.15
N LEU A 66 9.71 24.00 12.98
CA LEU A 66 8.54 24.09 12.12
C LEU A 66 8.06 22.66 11.83
N PRO A 67 6.82 22.29 12.22
CA PRO A 67 6.34 20.93 12.04
C PRO A 67 6.21 20.62 10.55
N LEU A 68 7.17 19.85 10.02
CA LEU A 68 7.16 19.39 8.64
C LEU A 68 6.03 18.37 8.46
N LEU A 69 5.23 18.59 7.41
CA LEU A 69 4.15 17.68 7.02
C LEU A 69 4.52 17.02 5.69
N TYR A 70 4.64 15.70 5.71
CA TYR A 70 4.77 14.90 4.52
C TYR A 70 3.39 14.67 3.90
N TYR A 71 3.34 14.57 2.58
CA TYR A 71 2.13 14.20 1.86
C TYR A 71 2.42 13.05 0.91
N GLU A 72 1.38 12.30 0.61
CA GLU A 72 1.38 11.21 -0.35
C GLU A 72 0.14 11.34 -1.22
N VAL A 73 0.31 11.11 -2.53
CA VAL A 73 -0.80 11.06 -3.47
C VAL A 73 -1.30 9.63 -3.56
N LEU A 74 -2.58 9.44 -3.30
CA LEU A 74 -3.26 8.16 -3.34
C LEU A 74 -3.87 7.92 -4.71
N ASP A 75 -4.00 6.64 -5.06
CA ASP A 75 -4.72 6.17 -6.24
C ASP A 75 -6.24 6.37 -6.11
N MET A 76 -6.76 6.30 -4.88
CA MET A 76 -8.18 6.49 -4.56
C MET A 76 -8.40 7.42 -3.34
N PRO A 77 -9.59 8.04 -3.20
CA PRO A 77 -9.90 8.88 -2.05
C PRO A 77 -9.80 8.14 -0.71
N LEU A 78 -9.37 8.84 0.34
CA LEU A 78 -9.25 8.29 1.70
C LEU A 78 -10.50 7.54 2.22
N PRO A 79 -11.74 8.04 2.05
CA PRO A 79 -12.92 7.31 2.52
C PRO A 79 -13.07 5.94 1.86
N GLU A 80 -12.76 5.84 0.57
CA GLU A 80 -12.79 4.57 -0.15
C GLU A 80 -11.61 3.70 0.26
N LEU A 81 -10.40 4.28 0.39
CA LEU A 81 -9.23 3.56 0.85
C LEU A 81 -9.43 2.92 2.24
N GLU A 82 -10.12 3.61 3.16
CA GLU A 82 -10.43 3.09 4.50
C GLU A 82 -11.45 1.95 4.50
N GLN A 83 -12.23 1.79 3.43
CA GLN A 83 -13.11 0.63 3.23
C GLN A 83 -12.36 -0.58 2.68
N HIS A 84 -11.12 -0.39 2.22
CA HIS A 84 -10.28 -1.46 1.71
C HIS A 84 -9.32 -1.96 2.80
N VAL A 85 -8.95 -3.23 2.67
CA VAL A 85 -7.86 -3.88 3.38
C VAL A 85 -6.83 -4.32 2.34
N THR A 86 -5.55 -4.15 2.66
CA THR A 86 -4.46 -4.70 1.84
C THR A 86 -3.97 -5.96 2.51
N LEU A 87 -4.11 -7.09 1.83
CA LEU A 87 -3.69 -8.39 2.28
C LEU A 87 -2.40 -8.77 1.56
N ARG A 88 -1.37 -9.11 2.33
CA ARG A 88 -0.12 -9.64 1.79
C ARG A 88 -0.22 -11.15 1.72
N VAL A 89 -0.26 -11.67 0.50
CA VAL A 89 -0.44 -13.10 0.23
C VAL A 89 0.89 -13.70 -0.18
N HIS A 90 1.34 -14.68 0.59
CA HIS A 90 2.54 -15.45 0.29
C HIS A 90 2.13 -16.73 -0.42
N TRP A 91 2.61 -16.91 -1.65
CA TRP A 91 2.34 -18.09 -2.45
C TRP A 91 3.53 -19.04 -2.37
N HIS A 92 3.29 -20.23 -1.82
CA HIS A 92 4.31 -21.25 -1.63
C HIS A 92 4.16 -22.39 -2.65
N GLY A 93 5.29 -22.96 -3.05
CA GLY A 93 5.32 -24.20 -3.80
C GLY A 93 4.97 -25.42 -2.95
N ALA A 94 4.82 -26.58 -3.59
CA ALA A 94 4.59 -27.85 -2.90
C ALA A 94 5.76 -28.26 -1.98
N ASP A 95 6.94 -27.70 -2.25
CA ASP A 95 8.17 -27.79 -1.46
C ASP A 95 8.17 -26.88 -0.21
N GLY A 96 7.17 -26.01 -0.05
CA GLY A 96 7.08 -25.05 1.05
C GLY A 96 7.86 -23.76 0.84
N GLU A 97 8.67 -23.70 -0.23
CA GLU A 97 9.41 -22.50 -0.61
C GLU A 97 8.48 -21.39 -1.09
N GLU A 98 8.73 -20.16 -0.63
CA GLU A 98 8.02 -18.97 -1.08
C GLU A 98 8.40 -18.67 -2.53
N ARG A 99 7.40 -18.65 -3.42
CA ARG A 99 7.62 -18.37 -4.84
C ARG A 99 7.35 -16.92 -5.16
N THR A 100 6.22 -16.42 -4.68
CA THR A 100 5.77 -15.06 -4.99
C THR A 100 5.02 -14.46 -3.82
N VAL A 101 5.12 -13.14 -3.70
CA VAL A 101 4.37 -12.36 -2.72
C VAL A 101 3.53 -11.35 -3.46
N HIS A 102 2.25 -11.29 -3.12
CA HIS A 102 1.26 -10.44 -3.77
C HIS A 102 0.56 -9.56 -2.73
N ASP A 103 0.64 -8.25 -2.92
CA ASP A 103 -0.16 -7.30 -2.14
C ASP A 103 -1.50 -7.12 -2.87
N VAL A 104 -2.57 -7.61 -2.26
CA VAL A 104 -3.92 -7.60 -2.82
C VAL A 104 -4.80 -6.67 -2.00
N ARG A 105 -5.36 -5.64 -2.65
CA ARG A 105 -6.29 -4.70 -2.03
C ARG A 105 -7.73 -5.11 -2.34
N LEU A 106 -8.55 -5.29 -1.30
CA LEU A 106 -9.95 -5.73 -1.37
C LEU A 106 -10.80 -4.92 -0.40
N LEU A 107 -12.12 -4.89 -0.62
CA LEU A 107 -13.04 -4.34 0.38
C LEU A 107 -13.01 -5.17 1.67
N LYS A 108 -13.22 -4.52 2.81
CA LYS A 108 -13.27 -5.20 4.12
C LYS A 108 -14.39 -6.24 4.20
N GLU A 109 -15.47 -6.03 3.47
CA GLU A 109 -16.63 -6.91 3.39
C GLU A 109 -16.48 -7.97 2.27
N ALA A 110 -15.35 -8.00 1.57
CA ALA A 110 -15.11 -8.94 0.47
C ALA A 110 -15.12 -10.39 0.97
N LYS A 111 -15.64 -11.29 0.13
CA LYS A 111 -15.66 -12.72 0.43
C LYS A 111 -14.33 -13.36 0.07
N VAL A 112 -14.00 -14.45 0.75
CA VAL A 112 -12.81 -15.28 0.44
C VAL A 112 -12.80 -15.73 -1.03
N SER A 113 -13.96 -15.97 -1.64
CA SER A 113 -14.06 -16.31 -3.07
C SER A 113 -13.51 -15.22 -4.00
N GLU A 114 -13.71 -13.95 -3.65
CA GLU A 114 -13.22 -12.82 -4.44
C GLU A 114 -11.70 -12.67 -4.28
N LEU A 115 -11.19 -12.84 -3.06
CA LEU A 115 -9.75 -12.90 -2.80
C LEU A 115 -9.08 -14.01 -3.63
N LEU A 116 -9.63 -15.22 -3.63
CA LEU A 116 -9.09 -16.34 -4.40
C LEU A 116 -9.07 -16.06 -5.91
N ALA A 117 -10.10 -15.38 -6.43
CA ALA A 117 -10.13 -15.00 -7.83
C ALA A 117 -9.01 -14.00 -8.18
N VAL A 118 -8.83 -12.96 -7.36
CA VAL A 118 -7.80 -11.93 -7.57
C VAL A 118 -6.40 -12.52 -7.43
N VAL A 119 -6.14 -13.29 -6.38
CA VAL A 119 -4.84 -13.98 -6.18
C VAL A 119 -4.58 -14.96 -7.31
N GLY A 120 -5.59 -15.75 -7.71
CA GLY A 120 -5.45 -16.71 -8.80
C GLY A 120 -5.09 -16.04 -10.14
N GLU A 121 -5.64 -14.86 -10.42
CA GLU A 121 -5.23 -14.07 -11.58
C GLU A 121 -3.81 -13.51 -11.43
N ALA A 122 -3.44 -12.99 -10.26
CA ALA A 122 -2.11 -12.47 -9.97
C ALA A 122 -1.02 -13.54 -10.14
N VAL A 123 -1.24 -14.74 -9.59
CA VAL A 123 -0.32 -15.88 -9.71
C VAL A 123 -0.19 -16.33 -11.17
N ARG A 124 -1.30 -16.40 -11.92
CA ARG A 124 -1.24 -16.74 -13.36
C ARG A 124 -0.47 -15.72 -14.17
N ARG A 125 -0.66 -14.42 -13.89
CA ARG A 125 0.09 -13.35 -14.54
C ARG A 125 1.58 -13.42 -14.19
N ALA A 126 1.92 -13.73 -12.95
CA ALA A 126 3.29 -13.91 -12.51
C ALA A 126 3.96 -15.11 -13.23
N ALA A 127 3.27 -16.26 -13.29
CA ALA A 127 3.76 -17.44 -14.01
C ALA A 127 3.91 -17.18 -15.53
N ALA A 128 3.00 -16.41 -16.14
CA ALA A 128 3.10 -16.04 -17.56
C ALA A 128 4.23 -15.05 -17.84
N ALA A 129 4.61 -14.21 -16.87
CA ALA A 129 5.76 -13.33 -16.97
C ALA A 129 7.08 -14.12 -16.87
N GLU A 130 7.14 -15.10 -15.97
CA GLU A 130 8.30 -15.99 -15.80
C GLU A 130 8.57 -16.83 -17.07
N GLY A 131 7.50 -17.32 -17.73
CA GLY A 131 7.61 -18.02 -19.01
C GLY A 131 8.04 -17.14 -20.20
N ARG A 132 7.93 -15.81 -20.12
CA ARG A 132 8.42 -14.88 -21.16
C ARG A 132 9.88 -14.47 -20.97
N ASP A 133 10.41 -14.55 -19.75
CA ASP A 133 11.82 -14.27 -19.49
C ASP A 133 12.72 -15.43 -19.96
N ALA A 134 12.21 -16.67 -19.88
CA ALA A 134 12.88 -17.85 -20.43
C ALA A 134 12.99 -17.84 -21.97
N ASP A 135 12.10 -17.13 -22.69
CA ASP A 135 12.12 -17.03 -24.16
C ASP A 135 13.16 -16.01 -24.68
N ARG A 136 13.77 -15.20 -23.80
CA ARG A 136 14.79 -14.21 -24.18
C ARG A 136 16.22 -14.74 -24.10
N THR A 137 16.44 -15.88 -23.44
CA THR A 137 17.73 -16.58 -23.46
C THR A 137 17.60 -17.91 -24.17
N ASP A 138 18.35 -17.97 -25.26
CA ASP A 138 18.74 -19.16 -26.01
C ASP A 138 17.84 -19.59 -27.17
N LYS A 139 18.13 -18.96 -28.32
CA LYS A 139 18.07 -19.60 -29.62
C LYS A 139 19.14 -20.70 -29.69
N ALA A 140 18.93 -21.82 -29.01
CA ALA A 140 19.66 -23.06 -29.22
C ALA A 140 18.82 -24.27 -28.75
N ASP A 141 18.29 -25.00 -29.73
CA ASP A 141 17.99 -26.44 -29.71
C ASP A 141 17.67 -27.10 -28.35
N LYS A 142 16.37 -27.17 -27.99
CA LYS A 142 15.76 -28.45 -27.57
C LYS A 142 14.23 -28.39 -27.53
N ALA A 143 13.61 -29.51 -27.90
CA ALA A 143 12.18 -29.81 -27.95
C ALA A 143 11.34 -29.32 -26.74
N PRO A 144 10.04 -29.04 -26.92
CA PRO A 144 9.21 -28.37 -25.92
C PRO A 144 8.95 -29.27 -24.69
N PRO A 145 9.08 -28.77 -23.45
CA PRO A 145 8.48 -29.43 -22.30
C PRO A 145 7.01 -29.03 -22.19
N SER A 146 6.14 -30.04 -22.13
CA SER A 146 4.70 -29.96 -21.97
C SER A 146 4.28 -29.05 -20.82
N LEU A 147 3.29 -28.18 -21.08
CA LEU A 147 2.54 -27.45 -20.04
C LEU A 147 1.85 -28.45 -19.09
N GLU A 148 2.21 -28.42 -17.82
CA GLU A 148 1.39 -29.01 -16.76
C GLU A 148 0.58 -27.91 -16.05
N PRO A 149 -0.74 -28.10 -15.85
CA PRO A 149 -1.55 -27.20 -15.03
C PRO A 149 -1.09 -27.25 -13.56
N PRO A 150 -1.28 -26.16 -12.79
CA PRO A 150 -0.81 -26.10 -11.41
C PRO A 150 -1.43 -27.23 -10.56
N PRO A 151 -0.63 -27.90 -9.71
CA PRO A 151 -1.09 -29.04 -8.93
C PRO A 151 -2.14 -28.64 -7.89
N PRO A 152 -3.08 -29.55 -7.54
CA PRO A 152 -4.22 -29.27 -6.67
C PRO A 152 -3.88 -28.95 -5.21
N ASP A 153 -2.62 -29.09 -4.78
CA ASP A 153 -2.19 -29.01 -3.37
C ASP A 153 -1.45 -27.71 -2.98
N ALA A 154 -1.58 -26.63 -3.77
CA ALA A 154 -0.95 -25.35 -3.42
C ALA A 154 -1.60 -24.72 -2.18
N LEU A 155 -0.79 -24.48 -1.13
CA LEU A 155 -1.24 -23.93 0.15
C LEU A 155 -1.11 -22.41 0.18
N LEU A 156 -2.24 -21.72 0.31
CA LEU A 156 -2.32 -20.28 0.56
C LEU A 156 -2.11 -19.98 2.04
N ARG A 157 -1.11 -19.16 2.37
CA ARG A 157 -1.00 -18.53 3.70
C ARG A 157 -1.25 -17.04 3.60
N LEU A 158 -2.26 -16.59 4.34
CA LEU A 158 -2.59 -15.18 4.54
C LEU A 158 -1.82 -14.66 5.75
N VAL A 159 -1.08 -13.58 5.56
CA VAL A 159 -0.47 -12.82 6.66
C VAL A 159 -1.15 -11.46 6.69
N GLU A 160 -1.89 -11.19 7.76
CA GLU A 160 -2.43 -9.86 8.02
C GLU A 160 -1.27 -8.91 8.35
N VAL A 161 -1.13 -7.84 7.56
CA VAL A 161 -0.17 -6.77 7.82
C VAL A 161 -0.98 -5.56 8.31
N TYR A 162 -0.73 -5.15 9.56
CA TYR A 162 -1.36 -4.00 10.23
C TYR A 162 -0.74 -2.67 9.78
#